data_AF-A0A2D6DRS6-F1
#
_entry.id   AF-A0A2D6DRS6-F1
#
_cell.length_a   1.000
_cell.length_b   1.000
_cell.length_c   1.000
_cell.angle_alpha   90.00
_cell.angle_beta   90.00
_cell.angle_gamma   90.00
#
_symmetry.space_group_name_H-M   'P 1'
#
loop_
_entity.id
_entity.type
_entity.pdbx_description
1 polymer ?
#
loop_
_entity_poly.entity_id
_entity_poly.type
_entity_poly.pdbx_seq_one_letter_code
_entity_poly.pdbx_strand_id
1 'polypeptide(L)'
;MRYLLSYKITSITNHHYIDPSKISQEMDYPEARYPRVKQEATDEELAYYARYLVNAKEYKSNKVGFSAYGNTKPGDRVLLAAESLIDPRIVTQIQQALQEKNATVDRLLLDKGKDREVEELDEIRFFIGGPGRPEPEIVSRMLVPWIYDLAGKMNYDLLIQGNGGPSAKTVKRHAGIPWPSVEVFASETTTFPSELNELINKVTWDMIWNKGRGGKVRLTDPEGTDLTFTLFEEYYDRPDAYGFAKDPRMGHLFTHPVPPILDKADDNGVLCGTTSHVGRPFPHIKVDFKDGVAVKVEGGGQYGDAWRELLEQTKDVQYPEFPRPGMFWIWEVALGSHPKAFRPTNFIMRGSWASFWERYRSG
;
A
#
# COMPACT_ATOMS: atom_id res chain seq x y z
N MET A 1 -16.77 -46.85 -11.82
CA MET A 1 -15.61 -46.71 -10.91
C MET A 1 -15.67 -45.33 -10.28
N ARG A 2 -16.09 -45.24 -9.01
CA ARG A 2 -16.11 -44.01 -8.23
C ARG A 2 -14.82 -43.97 -7.40
N TYR A 3 -13.98 -42.96 -7.58
CA TYR A 3 -12.92 -42.66 -6.63
C TYR A 3 -13.37 -41.50 -5.74
N LEU A 4 -13.79 -41.86 -4.53
CA LEU A 4 -13.89 -40.95 -3.38
C LEU A 4 -12.46 -40.81 -2.83
N LEU A 5 -11.89 -39.62 -2.92
CA LEU A 5 -10.67 -39.25 -2.19
C LEU A 5 -11.09 -38.26 -1.10
N SER A 6 -11.24 -38.81 0.11
CA SER A 6 -11.36 -38.02 1.34
C SER A 6 -9.99 -37.48 1.71
N TYR A 7 -9.86 -36.15 1.76
CA TYR A 7 -8.70 -35.52 2.38
C TYR A 7 -9.07 -35.03 3.77
N LYS A 8 -8.43 -35.65 4.76
CA LYS A 8 -8.43 -35.24 6.17
C LYS A 8 -7.60 -33.96 6.26
N ILE A 9 -8.22 -32.84 6.62
CA ILE A 9 -7.50 -31.60 6.93
C ILE A 9 -6.81 -31.81 8.28
N THR A 10 -5.53 -32.15 8.25
CA THR A 10 -4.65 -32.03 9.41
C THR A 10 -4.22 -30.58 9.53
N SER A 11 -4.64 -29.95 10.63
CA SER A 11 -4.17 -28.68 11.18
C SER A 11 -2.70 -28.38 10.82
N ILE A 12 -2.46 -27.40 9.95
CA ILE A 12 -1.13 -26.80 9.74
C ILE A 12 -1.01 -25.63 10.71
N THR A 13 -0.70 -25.95 11.97
CA THR A 13 -0.18 -24.99 12.94
C THR A 13 1.34 -25.02 12.85
N ASN A 14 1.91 -24.38 11.83
CA ASN A 14 3.32 -24.02 11.80
C ASN A 14 3.40 -22.56 11.34
N HIS A 15 3.11 -21.65 12.26
CA HIS A 15 3.51 -20.26 12.09
C HIS A 15 5.02 -20.21 12.26
N HIS A 16 5.75 -20.00 11.16
CA HIS A 16 7.14 -19.58 11.21
C HIS A 16 7.20 -18.14 11.75
N TYR A 17 7.05 -18.02 13.08
CA TYR A 17 7.41 -16.82 13.80
C TYR A 17 8.93 -16.66 13.66
N ILE A 18 9.36 -15.69 12.87
CA ILE A 18 10.77 -15.28 12.90
C ILE A 18 10.97 -14.59 14.24
N ASP A 19 11.75 -15.24 15.10
CA ASP A 19 12.20 -14.67 16.37
C ASP A 19 12.97 -13.37 16.09
N PRO A 20 12.43 -12.20 16.48
CA PRO A 20 13.08 -10.90 16.25
C PRO A 20 14.47 -10.83 16.89
N SER A 21 14.73 -11.62 17.95
CA SER A 21 16.03 -11.67 18.63
C SER A 21 17.16 -12.22 17.75
N LYS A 22 16.84 -12.86 16.62
CA LYS A 22 17.84 -13.32 15.64
C LYS A 22 18.20 -12.28 14.58
N ILE A 23 17.51 -11.13 14.57
CA ILE A 23 17.80 -9.99 13.67
C ILE A 23 18.47 -8.84 14.44
N SER A 24 18.45 -8.86 15.78
CA SER A 24 19.12 -7.85 16.61
C SER A 24 20.64 -8.05 16.61
N GLN A 25 21.31 -7.47 15.62
CA GLN A 25 22.58 -6.80 15.91
C GLN A 25 22.26 -5.61 16.82
N GLU A 26 23.14 -5.30 17.77
CA GLU A 26 22.97 -4.27 18.81
C GLU A 26 22.41 -2.95 18.22
N MET A 27 21.10 -2.77 18.33
CA MET A 27 20.41 -1.54 17.94
C MET A 27 20.28 -0.69 19.19
N ASP A 28 20.83 0.53 19.17
CA ASP A 28 20.81 1.51 20.27
C ASP A 28 19.42 2.12 20.57
N TYR A 29 18.34 1.49 20.10
CA TYR A 29 16.97 1.99 20.20
C TYR A 29 15.97 0.91 20.63
N PRO A 30 14.80 1.29 21.21
CA PRO A 30 13.84 0.34 21.75
C PRO A 30 13.33 -0.67 20.72
N GLU A 31 13.12 -1.91 21.14
CA GLU A 31 12.50 -2.93 20.29
C GLU A 31 11.11 -2.50 19.79
N ALA A 32 10.85 -2.76 18.51
CA ALA A 32 9.57 -2.52 17.89
C ALA A 32 8.46 -3.35 18.58
N ARG A 33 7.32 -2.72 18.86
CA ARG A 33 6.16 -3.39 19.46
C ARG A 33 5.09 -3.64 18.42
N TYR A 34 4.74 -4.91 18.24
CA TYR A 34 3.60 -5.30 17.42
C TYR A 34 2.28 -5.10 18.18
N PRO A 35 1.21 -4.55 17.56
CA PRO A 35 -0.06 -4.38 18.24
C PRO A 35 -0.67 -5.75 18.59
N ARG A 36 -1.40 -5.81 19.71
CA ARG A 36 -2.14 -7.03 20.08
C ARG A 36 -3.41 -7.11 19.25
N VAL A 37 -3.38 -7.91 18.19
CA VAL A 37 -4.49 -8.11 17.26
C VAL A 37 -4.90 -9.58 17.22
N LYS A 38 -6.17 -9.83 16.94
CA LYS A 38 -6.68 -11.20 16.75
C LYS A 38 -6.24 -11.70 15.39
N GLN A 39 -5.64 -12.88 15.33
CA GLN A 39 -5.28 -13.52 14.06
C GLN A 39 -6.47 -14.21 13.39
N GLU A 40 -7.46 -14.62 14.20
CA GLU A 40 -8.70 -15.27 13.77
C GLU A 40 -9.90 -14.53 14.34
N ALA A 41 -11.04 -14.64 13.64
CA ALA A 41 -12.31 -14.07 14.06
C ALA A 41 -13.44 -15.02 13.66
N THR A 42 -14.53 -14.99 14.44
CA THR A 42 -15.76 -15.71 14.08
C THR A 42 -16.49 -14.99 12.95
N ASP A 43 -17.40 -15.69 12.26
CA ASP A 43 -18.24 -15.07 11.24
C ASP A 43 -19.10 -13.92 11.79
N GLU A 44 -19.54 -14.02 13.04
CA GLU A 44 -20.29 -12.95 13.72
C GLU A 44 -19.42 -11.71 13.98
N GLU A 45 -18.16 -11.90 14.39
CA GLU A 45 -17.21 -10.81 14.53
C GLU A 45 -16.92 -10.17 13.17
N LEU A 46 -16.67 -10.96 12.12
CA LEU A 46 -16.48 -10.45 10.76
C LEU A 46 -17.72 -9.70 10.25
N ALA A 47 -18.93 -10.17 10.56
CA ALA A 47 -20.18 -9.49 10.22
C ALA A 47 -20.26 -8.09 10.87
N TYR A 48 -19.80 -7.94 12.10
CA TYR A 48 -19.73 -6.63 12.77
C TYR A 48 -18.87 -5.62 11.98
N TYR A 49 -17.67 -6.03 11.57
CA TYR A 49 -16.78 -5.17 10.76
C TYR A 49 -17.37 -4.85 9.38
N ALA A 50 -17.98 -5.84 8.71
CA ALA A 50 -18.66 -5.62 7.43
C ALA A 50 -19.83 -4.63 7.56
N ARG A 51 -20.65 -4.77 8.60
CA ARG A 51 -21.76 -3.85 8.91
C ARG A 51 -21.27 -2.44 9.23
N TYR A 52 -20.15 -2.31 9.92
CA TYR A 52 -19.51 -1.00 10.11
C TYR A 52 -19.18 -0.36 8.76
N LEU A 53 -18.52 -1.07 7.85
CA LEU A 53 -18.09 -0.54 6.55
C LEU A 53 -19.24 -0.09 5.66
N VAL A 54 -20.37 -0.81 5.63
CA VAL A 54 -21.54 -0.41 4.81
C VAL A 54 -22.34 0.75 5.40
N ASN A 55 -21.97 1.22 6.59
CA ASN A 55 -22.57 2.37 7.27
C ASN A 55 -21.59 3.54 7.48
N ALA A 56 -20.27 3.28 7.43
CA ALA A 56 -19.24 4.30 7.54
C ALA A 56 -19.21 5.24 6.33
N LYS A 57 -18.73 6.47 6.53
CA LYS A 57 -18.59 7.48 5.47
C LYS A 57 -17.78 6.92 4.30
N GLU A 58 -18.38 6.92 3.12
CA GLU A 58 -17.76 6.42 1.91
C GLU A 58 -16.87 7.47 1.26
N TYR A 59 -15.64 7.05 0.94
CA TYR A 59 -14.70 7.81 0.13
C TYR A 59 -14.42 7.04 -1.15
N LYS A 60 -14.10 7.76 -2.23
CA LYS A 60 -13.52 7.16 -3.43
C LYS A 60 -12.05 6.79 -3.15
N SER A 61 -11.84 5.65 -2.50
CA SER A 61 -10.53 5.23 -2.01
C SER A 61 -10.37 3.70 -2.03
N ASN A 62 -9.11 3.27 -2.17
CA ASN A 62 -8.70 1.86 -2.09
C ASN A 62 -7.77 1.62 -0.91
N LYS A 63 -7.77 2.53 0.06
CA LYS A 63 -6.85 2.53 1.20
C LYS A 63 -7.58 2.14 2.45
N VAL A 64 -6.85 1.41 3.27
CA VAL A 64 -7.24 1.06 4.62
C VAL A 64 -7.65 2.32 5.41
N GLY A 65 -8.76 2.22 6.15
CA GLY A 65 -9.36 3.34 6.91
C GLY A 65 -10.10 4.40 6.10
N PHE A 66 -10.09 4.32 4.76
CA PHE A 66 -10.90 5.16 3.87
C PHE A 66 -11.74 4.35 2.86
N SER A 67 -11.55 3.03 2.77
CA SER A 67 -12.46 2.12 2.08
C SER A 67 -13.69 1.86 2.93
N ALA A 68 -14.87 2.26 2.44
CA ALA A 68 -16.17 2.03 3.05
C ALA A 68 -17.28 2.07 1.98
N TYR A 69 -18.50 1.67 2.33
CA TYR A 69 -19.62 1.48 1.39
C TYR A 69 -20.92 2.18 1.86
N GLY A 70 -20.79 3.19 2.72
CA GLY A 70 -21.89 3.91 3.39
C GLY A 70 -22.98 4.45 2.48
N ASN A 71 -22.61 4.91 1.27
CA ASN A 71 -23.56 5.53 0.35
C ASN A 71 -24.45 4.52 -0.39
N THR A 72 -24.28 3.22 -0.13
CA THR A 72 -25.13 2.17 -0.70
C THR A 72 -26.57 2.29 -0.23
N LYS A 73 -27.51 2.26 -1.17
CA LYS A 73 -28.95 2.43 -0.97
C LYS A 73 -29.74 1.17 -1.35
N PRO A 74 -30.98 1.01 -0.85
CA PRO A 74 -31.90 -0.01 -1.36
C PRO A 74 -32.03 0.07 -2.88
N GLY A 75 -31.89 -1.07 -3.55
CA GLY A 75 -31.95 -1.19 -5.01
C GLY A 75 -30.63 -0.97 -5.75
N ASP A 76 -29.57 -0.50 -5.07
CA ASP A 76 -28.25 -0.36 -5.71
C ASP A 76 -27.75 -1.71 -6.21
N ARG A 77 -27.12 -1.71 -7.38
CA ARG A 77 -26.41 -2.87 -7.93
C ARG A 77 -24.92 -2.75 -7.62
N VAL A 78 -24.37 -3.74 -6.92
CA VAL A 78 -22.95 -3.78 -6.50
C VAL A 78 -22.24 -4.92 -7.21
N LEU A 79 -21.09 -4.61 -7.82
CA LEU A 79 -20.14 -5.63 -8.28
C LEU A 79 -19.03 -5.76 -7.24
N LEU A 80 -18.98 -6.90 -6.55
CA LEU A 80 -17.92 -7.26 -5.60
C LEU A 80 -16.89 -8.14 -6.30
N ALA A 81 -15.83 -7.52 -6.83
CA ALA A 81 -14.74 -8.19 -7.53
C ALA A 81 -13.56 -8.45 -6.58
N ALA A 82 -13.61 -9.59 -5.91
CA ALA A 82 -12.61 -10.00 -4.92
C ALA A 82 -11.58 -10.96 -5.51
N GLU A 83 -10.35 -10.90 -5.00
CA GLU A 83 -9.26 -11.81 -5.40
C GLU A 83 -9.29 -13.11 -4.58
N SER A 84 -8.82 -14.22 -5.16
CA SER A 84 -8.76 -15.53 -4.47
C SER A 84 -7.82 -15.58 -3.28
N LEU A 85 -6.98 -14.55 -3.10
CA LEU A 85 -6.03 -14.40 -1.99
C LEU A 85 -6.61 -13.66 -0.77
N ILE A 86 -7.82 -13.12 -0.88
CA ILE A 86 -8.59 -12.55 0.23
C ILE A 86 -9.37 -13.67 0.91
N ASP A 87 -9.42 -13.67 2.25
CA ASP A 87 -10.21 -14.66 3.00
C ASP A 87 -11.69 -14.62 2.53
N PRO A 88 -12.25 -15.74 2.04
CA PRO A 88 -13.60 -15.76 1.48
C PRO A 88 -14.69 -15.41 2.51
N ARG A 89 -14.42 -15.56 3.81
CA ARG A 89 -15.33 -15.14 4.89
C ARG A 89 -15.52 -13.63 4.87
N ILE A 90 -14.44 -12.85 4.70
CA ILE A 90 -14.52 -11.38 4.59
C ILE A 90 -15.44 -10.97 3.44
N VAL A 91 -15.21 -11.56 2.26
CA VAL A 91 -16.00 -11.29 1.05
C VAL A 91 -17.47 -11.64 1.28
N THR A 92 -17.74 -12.76 1.94
CA THR A 92 -19.09 -13.21 2.27
C THR A 92 -19.80 -12.24 3.23
N GLN A 93 -19.12 -11.79 4.29
CA GLN A 93 -19.71 -10.87 5.25
C GLN A 93 -19.97 -9.48 4.65
N ILE A 94 -19.08 -8.97 3.79
CA ILE A 94 -19.32 -7.73 3.06
C ILE A 94 -20.54 -7.86 2.15
N GLN A 95 -20.66 -8.96 1.40
CA GLN A 95 -21.82 -9.22 0.55
C GLN A 95 -23.12 -9.24 1.37
N GLN A 96 -23.14 -9.96 2.51
CA GLN A 96 -24.31 -10.04 3.37
C GLN A 96 -24.70 -8.66 3.93
N ALA A 97 -23.74 -7.88 4.44
CA ALA A 97 -24.00 -6.54 4.97
C ALA A 97 -24.56 -5.57 3.90
N LEU A 98 -24.14 -5.70 2.64
CA LEU A 98 -24.72 -4.93 1.54
C LEU A 98 -26.15 -5.39 1.21
N GLN A 99 -26.39 -6.70 1.22
CA GLN A 99 -27.73 -7.26 1.01
C GLN A 99 -28.71 -6.88 2.13
N GLU A 100 -28.24 -6.74 3.38
CA GLU A 100 -29.02 -6.21 4.50
C GLU A 100 -29.51 -4.77 4.23
N LYS A 101 -28.80 -3.99 3.40
CA LYS A 101 -29.24 -2.66 2.90
C LYS A 101 -30.18 -2.73 1.69
N ASN A 102 -30.66 -3.92 1.34
CA ASN A 102 -31.46 -4.20 0.14
C ASN A 102 -30.74 -3.89 -1.19
N ALA A 103 -29.40 -3.99 -1.22
CA ALA A 103 -28.64 -3.92 -2.46
C ALA A 103 -28.58 -5.30 -3.14
N THR A 104 -28.52 -5.31 -4.48
CA THR A 104 -28.21 -6.53 -5.24
C THR A 104 -26.70 -6.63 -5.42
N VAL A 105 -26.10 -7.76 -5.04
CA VAL A 105 -24.65 -7.94 -5.10
C VAL A 105 -24.32 -9.09 -6.02
N ASP A 106 -23.61 -8.78 -7.10
CA ASP A 106 -22.97 -9.76 -7.98
C ASP A 106 -21.52 -9.93 -7.55
N ARG A 107 -21.09 -11.17 -7.36
CA ARG A 107 -19.72 -11.50 -6.94
C ARG A 107 -18.91 -12.03 -8.11
N LEU A 108 -17.74 -11.44 -8.31
CA LEU A 108 -16.73 -11.90 -9.25
C LEU A 108 -15.49 -12.33 -8.46
N LEU A 109 -15.05 -13.57 -8.64
CA LEU A 109 -13.81 -14.07 -8.05
C LEU A 109 -12.69 -14.00 -9.09
N LEU A 110 -11.63 -13.27 -8.77
CA LEU A 110 -10.42 -13.18 -9.58
C LEU A 110 -9.40 -14.18 -9.05
N ASP A 111 -9.20 -15.28 -9.79
CA ASP A 111 -8.20 -16.24 -9.41
C ASP A 111 -6.79 -15.70 -9.67
N LYS A 112 -6.04 -15.49 -8.60
CA LYS A 112 -4.63 -15.07 -8.60
C LYS A 112 -3.65 -16.24 -8.43
N GLY A 113 -4.18 -17.47 -8.41
CA GLY A 113 -3.40 -18.67 -8.11
C GLY A 113 -3.05 -18.77 -6.63
N LYS A 114 -2.00 -19.54 -6.34
CA LYS A 114 -1.50 -19.72 -4.97
C LYS A 114 -0.64 -18.53 -4.55
N ASP A 115 -0.68 -18.22 -3.26
CA ASP A 115 0.30 -17.30 -2.68
C ASP A 115 1.68 -17.96 -2.58
N ARG A 116 2.71 -17.13 -2.40
CA ARG A 116 4.10 -17.56 -2.19
C ARG A 116 4.78 -16.67 -1.15
N GLU A 117 5.94 -17.12 -0.67
CA GLU A 117 6.81 -16.26 0.12
C GLU A 117 7.29 -15.05 -0.70
N VAL A 118 7.41 -13.90 -0.05
CA VAL A 118 8.10 -12.73 -0.59
C VAL A 118 9.59 -13.02 -0.70
N GLU A 119 10.20 -12.62 -1.81
CA GLU A 119 11.63 -12.72 -2.05
C GLU A 119 12.32 -11.37 -1.83
N GLU A 120 13.65 -11.38 -1.69
CA GLU A 120 14.44 -10.17 -1.44
C GLU A 120 14.40 -9.20 -2.63
N LEU A 121 14.33 -9.71 -3.86
CA LEU A 121 14.37 -8.91 -5.09
C LEU A 121 12.98 -8.70 -5.73
N ASP A 122 11.91 -9.04 -5.02
CA ASP A 122 10.55 -8.93 -5.53
C ASP A 122 10.25 -7.51 -6.01
N GLU A 123 10.50 -6.47 -5.18
CA GLU A 123 10.23 -5.07 -5.56
C GLU A 123 10.92 -4.67 -6.86
N ILE A 124 12.19 -5.06 -7.02
CA ILE A 124 12.99 -4.73 -8.20
C ILE A 124 12.37 -5.40 -9.44
N ARG A 125 11.97 -6.66 -9.33
CA ARG A 125 11.29 -7.40 -10.41
C ARG A 125 9.90 -6.81 -10.70
N PHE A 126 9.18 -6.35 -9.68
CA PHE A 126 7.83 -5.79 -9.77
C PHE A 126 7.81 -4.41 -10.43
N PHE A 127 8.66 -3.48 -9.99
CA PHE A 127 8.55 -2.06 -10.33
C PHE A 127 9.63 -1.54 -11.27
N ILE A 128 10.87 -2.01 -11.11
CA ILE A 128 12.03 -1.42 -11.81
C ILE A 128 12.31 -2.21 -13.10
N GLY A 129 12.05 -3.51 -13.08
CA GLY A 129 12.32 -4.43 -14.19
C GLY A 129 13.79 -4.79 -14.28
N GLY A 130 14.09 -6.10 -14.36
CA GLY A 130 15.42 -6.58 -14.73
C GLY A 130 15.59 -6.68 -16.26
N PRO A 131 16.79 -7.01 -16.75
CA PRO A 131 16.97 -7.47 -18.12
C PRO A 131 16.10 -8.72 -18.35
N GLY A 132 14.92 -8.55 -18.95
CA GLY A 132 13.93 -9.62 -19.05
C GLY A 132 12.45 -9.23 -18.95
N ARG A 133 12.10 -7.93 -18.94
CA ARG A 133 10.72 -7.38 -18.81
C ARG A 133 10.09 -7.63 -17.43
N PRO A 134 9.14 -6.79 -16.99
CA PRO A 134 8.18 -7.26 -15.99
C PRO A 134 7.48 -8.47 -16.60
N GLU A 135 7.41 -9.59 -15.88
CA GLU A 135 6.56 -10.68 -16.35
C GLU A 135 5.15 -10.11 -16.57
N PRO A 136 4.55 -10.26 -17.76
CA PRO A 136 3.19 -9.75 -18.03
C PRO A 136 2.16 -10.29 -17.02
N GLU A 137 2.43 -11.46 -16.43
CA GLU A 137 1.63 -12.05 -15.35
C GLU A 137 1.66 -11.25 -14.05
N ILE A 138 2.67 -10.43 -13.81
CA ILE A 138 2.84 -9.68 -12.57
C ILE A 138 2.08 -8.34 -12.61
N VAL A 139 2.19 -7.59 -13.71
CA VAL A 139 1.45 -6.31 -13.87
C VAL A 139 -0.06 -6.56 -14.00
N SER A 140 -0.47 -7.67 -14.64
CA SER A 140 -1.88 -8.09 -14.70
C SER A 140 -2.48 -8.52 -13.34
N ARG A 141 -1.64 -8.69 -12.31
CA ARG A 141 -2.12 -8.96 -10.94
C ARG A 141 -2.52 -7.70 -10.17
N MET A 142 -2.00 -6.51 -10.49
CA MET A 142 -2.27 -5.30 -9.69
C MET A 142 -3.54 -4.54 -10.10
N LEU A 143 -3.80 -4.46 -11.40
CA LEU A 143 -4.97 -3.77 -11.95
C LEU A 143 -5.64 -4.70 -12.94
N VAL A 144 -6.97 -4.78 -12.88
CA VAL A 144 -7.76 -5.59 -13.80
C VAL A 144 -8.72 -4.67 -14.55
N PRO A 145 -8.24 -3.89 -15.55
CA PRO A 145 -8.99 -2.79 -16.14
C PRO A 145 -10.31 -3.21 -16.78
N TRP A 146 -10.40 -4.43 -17.30
CA TRP A 146 -11.62 -4.93 -17.93
C TRP A 146 -12.81 -5.00 -16.96
N ILE A 147 -12.56 -5.09 -15.65
CA ILE A 147 -13.63 -5.06 -14.63
C ILE A 147 -14.23 -3.67 -14.51
N TYR A 148 -13.42 -2.62 -14.67
CA TYR A 148 -13.92 -1.24 -14.70
C TYR A 148 -14.88 -1.05 -15.89
N ASP A 149 -14.51 -1.58 -17.05
CA ASP A 149 -15.35 -1.54 -18.25
C ASP A 149 -16.60 -2.40 -18.10
N LEU A 150 -16.49 -3.60 -17.52
CA LEU A 150 -17.62 -4.46 -17.22
C LEU A 150 -18.61 -3.74 -16.29
N ALA A 151 -18.11 -3.18 -15.19
CA ALA A 151 -18.92 -2.48 -14.21
C ALA A 151 -19.68 -1.30 -14.82
N GLY A 152 -18.99 -0.50 -15.66
CA GLY A 152 -19.59 0.60 -16.41
C GLY A 152 -20.65 0.12 -17.41
N LYS A 153 -20.32 -0.85 -18.26
CA LYS A 153 -21.24 -1.39 -19.30
C LYS A 153 -22.48 -2.04 -18.71
N MET A 154 -22.33 -2.74 -17.59
CA MET A 154 -23.43 -3.39 -16.89
C MET A 154 -24.19 -2.44 -15.95
N ASN A 155 -23.80 -1.16 -15.88
CA ASN A 155 -24.43 -0.10 -15.11
C ASN A 155 -24.57 -0.43 -13.61
N TYR A 156 -23.48 -0.89 -12.99
CA TYR A 156 -23.42 -1.03 -11.53
C TYR A 156 -23.31 0.33 -10.85
N ASP A 157 -23.91 0.45 -9.67
CA ASP A 157 -23.88 1.66 -8.85
C ASP A 157 -22.62 1.76 -7.99
N LEU A 158 -22.07 0.62 -7.59
CA LEU A 158 -20.82 0.51 -6.84
C LEU A 158 -19.98 -0.65 -7.38
N LEU A 159 -18.71 -0.36 -7.66
CA LEU A 159 -17.67 -1.35 -7.85
C LEU A 159 -16.81 -1.43 -6.58
N ILE A 160 -16.72 -2.62 -6.00
CA ILE A 160 -15.77 -2.94 -4.93
C ILE A 160 -14.66 -3.79 -5.54
N GLN A 161 -13.47 -3.21 -5.70
CA GLN A 161 -12.32 -3.89 -6.29
C GLN A 161 -11.01 -3.28 -5.81
N GLY A 162 -10.03 -4.15 -5.61
CA GLY A 162 -8.63 -3.77 -5.50
C GLY A 162 -8.19 -3.48 -4.08
N ASN A 163 -6.90 -3.65 -3.86
CA ASN A 163 -6.19 -3.48 -2.60
C ASN A 163 -5.20 -2.29 -2.67
N GLY A 164 -5.31 -1.49 -3.73
CA GLY A 164 -4.16 -0.90 -4.40
C GLY A 164 -4.54 0.19 -5.40
N GLY A 165 -3.58 1.04 -5.78
CA GLY A 165 -3.63 1.80 -7.03
C GLY A 165 -4.71 2.89 -7.18
N PRO A 166 -4.82 3.46 -8.41
CA PRO A 166 -5.77 4.53 -8.72
C PRO A 166 -7.23 4.03 -8.72
N SER A 167 -8.15 4.90 -8.37
CA SER A 167 -9.58 4.58 -8.43
C SER A 167 -10.11 4.60 -9.87
N ALA A 168 -11.05 3.70 -10.18
CA ALA A 168 -11.69 3.64 -11.48
C ALA A 168 -12.38 4.98 -11.85
N LYS A 169 -12.23 5.40 -13.11
CA LYS A 169 -12.85 6.63 -13.65
C LYS A 169 -14.20 6.37 -14.33
N THR A 170 -14.46 5.13 -14.77
CA THR A 170 -15.60 4.76 -15.62
C THR A 170 -16.84 4.27 -14.86
N VAL A 171 -16.77 4.19 -13.52
CA VAL A 171 -17.86 3.70 -12.66
C VAL A 171 -18.44 4.83 -11.82
N LYS A 172 -19.72 4.73 -11.46
CA LYS A 172 -20.42 5.74 -10.64
C LYS A 172 -19.76 5.93 -9.28
N ARG A 173 -19.51 4.81 -8.57
CA ARG A 173 -18.83 4.76 -7.28
C ARG A 173 -17.80 3.62 -7.29
N HIS A 174 -16.67 3.85 -6.64
CA HIS A 174 -15.56 2.90 -6.55
C HIS A 174 -14.99 2.90 -5.13
N ALA A 175 -14.82 1.71 -4.55
CA ALA A 175 -14.12 1.51 -3.29
C ALA A 175 -13.24 0.26 -3.37
N GLY A 176 -12.14 0.25 -2.62
CA GLY A 176 -11.30 -0.95 -2.51
C GLY A 176 -11.74 -1.91 -1.40
N ILE A 177 -11.15 -3.11 -1.42
CA ILE A 177 -11.21 -4.14 -0.38
C ILE A 177 -9.77 -4.41 0.14
N PRO A 178 -9.14 -3.46 0.84
CA PRO A 178 -7.72 -3.48 1.16
C PRO A 178 -7.39 -4.33 2.40
N TRP A 179 -8.06 -5.47 2.59
CA TRP A 179 -7.84 -6.34 3.75
C TRP A 179 -7.35 -7.71 3.30
N PRO A 180 -6.04 -7.97 3.40
CA PRO A 180 -5.46 -9.24 2.95
C PRO A 180 -5.83 -10.41 3.87
N SER A 181 -6.10 -10.14 5.15
CA SER A 181 -6.32 -11.14 6.18
C SER A 181 -7.46 -10.77 7.11
N VAL A 182 -7.98 -11.79 7.79
CA VAL A 182 -8.88 -11.62 8.94
C VAL A 182 -8.23 -10.77 10.01
N GLU A 183 -6.92 -10.92 10.25
CA GLU A 183 -6.19 -10.10 11.21
C GLU A 183 -6.31 -8.59 10.96
N VAL A 184 -6.14 -8.13 9.72
CA VAL A 184 -6.31 -6.70 9.41
C VAL A 184 -7.78 -6.32 9.42
N PHE A 185 -8.65 -7.14 8.81
CA PHE A 185 -10.07 -6.86 8.70
C PHE A 185 -10.74 -6.75 10.08
N ALA A 186 -10.45 -7.69 10.98
CA ALA A 186 -10.98 -7.77 12.32
C ALA A 186 -10.13 -7.00 13.35
N SER A 187 -9.68 -5.81 12.98
CA SER A 187 -8.90 -4.91 13.85
C SER A 187 -9.49 -3.51 13.90
N GLU A 188 -9.01 -2.70 14.85
CA GLU A 188 -9.34 -1.28 14.95
C GLU A 188 -8.99 -0.49 13.70
N THR A 189 -8.16 -1.04 12.81
CA THR A 189 -7.86 -0.46 11.51
C THR A 189 -9.11 -0.30 10.64
N THR A 190 -10.06 -1.23 10.74
CA THR A 190 -11.30 -1.22 9.95
C THR A 190 -12.36 -0.32 10.56
N THR A 191 -12.43 -0.26 11.89
CA THR A 191 -13.45 0.46 12.65
C THR A 191 -13.01 1.82 13.18
N PHE A 192 -11.78 2.26 12.86
CA PHE A 192 -11.34 3.58 13.22
C PHE A 192 -12.26 4.64 12.58
N PRO A 193 -12.76 5.64 13.35
CA PRO A 193 -13.73 6.59 12.83
C PRO A 193 -13.19 7.37 11.64
N SER A 194 -13.82 7.22 10.47
CA SER A 194 -13.29 7.78 9.22
C SER A 194 -13.25 9.31 9.22
N GLU A 195 -14.13 9.97 9.98
CA GLU A 195 -14.13 11.42 10.16
C GLU A 195 -12.94 11.89 11.00
N LEU A 196 -12.55 11.11 12.02
CA LEU A 196 -11.35 11.38 12.80
C LEU A 196 -10.09 11.16 11.95
N ASN A 197 -10.05 10.09 11.15
CA ASN A 197 -8.95 9.86 10.20
C ASN A 197 -8.83 11.00 9.18
N GLU A 198 -9.97 11.47 8.63
CA GLU A 198 -10.01 12.63 7.74
C GLU A 198 -9.47 13.89 8.43
N LEU A 199 -9.84 14.13 9.69
CA LEU A 199 -9.32 15.26 10.47
C LEU A 199 -7.81 15.18 10.65
N ILE A 200 -7.26 14.02 11.03
CA ILE A 200 -5.82 13.79 11.14
C ILE A 200 -5.14 14.14 9.81
N ASN A 201 -5.66 13.64 8.69
CA ASN A 201 -5.09 13.92 7.37
C ASN A 201 -5.13 15.41 7.03
N LYS A 202 -6.23 16.10 7.28
CA LYS A 202 -6.38 17.52 6.97
C LYS A 202 -5.43 18.38 7.79
N VAL A 203 -5.30 18.08 9.09
CA VAL A 203 -4.38 18.81 9.98
C VAL A 203 -2.93 18.57 9.57
N THR A 204 -2.55 17.34 9.27
CA THR A 204 -1.20 17.03 8.79
C THR A 204 -0.94 17.66 7.42
N TRP A 205 -1.91 17.62 6.50
CA TRP A 205 -1.77 18.22 5.18
C TRP A 205 -1.67 19.73 5.22
N ASP A 206 -2.36 20.40 6.13
CA ASP A 206 -2.25 21.85 6.33
C ASP A 206 -0.80 22.30 6.59
N MET A 207 -0.04 21.50 7.36
CA MET A 207 1.37 21.76 7.61
C MET A 207 2.23 21.68 6.35
N ILE A 208 1.91 20.77 5.43
CA ILE A 208 2.65 20.55 4.18
C ILE A 208 2.21 21.54 3.10
N TRP A 209 0.90 21.68 2.89
CA TRP A 209 0.35 22.42 1.77
C TRP A 209 0.25 23.93 2.05
N ASN A 210 -0.36 24.33 3.16
CA ASN A 210 -0.62 25.74 3.44
C ASN A 210 0.57 26.43 4.13
N LYS A 211 1.29 25.70 4.99
CA LYS A 211 2.41 26.25 5.78
C LYS A 211 3.80 25.84 5.28
N GLY A 212 3.87 24.81 4.43
CA GLY A 212 5.13 24.23 3.97
C GLY A 212 5.75 24.93 2.76
N ARG A 213 5.00 25.78 2.04
CA ARG A 213 5.47 26.45 0.81
C ARG A 213 6.73 27.29 1.10
N GLY A 214 7.82 26.96 0.40
CA GLY A 214 9.14 27.56 0.59
C GLY A 214 9.91 27.06 1.82
N GLY A 215 9.32 26.13 2.59
CA GLY A 215 9.90 25.59 3.81
C GLY A 215 10.89 24.46 3.56
N LYS A 216 11.75 24.20 4.56
CA LYS A 216 12.69 23.07 4.56
C LYS A 216 12.19 21.95 5.46
N VAL A 217 12.18 20.73 4.93
CA VAL A 217 11.84 19.51 5.67
C VAL A 217 13.13 18.83 6.12
N ARG A 218 13.09 18.25 7.33
CA ARG A 218 14.10 17.32 7.83
C ARG A 218 13.39 16.07 8.34
N LEU A 219 13.76 14.93 7.80
CA LEU A 219 13.30 13.61 8.20
C LEU A 219 14.44 12.91 8.96
N THR A 220 14.16 12.48 10.19
CA THR A 220 15.10 11.69 11.00
C THR A 220 14.40 10.52 11.65
N ASP A 221 15.10 9.39 11.78
CA ASP A 221 14.62 8.23 12.53
C ASP A 221 15.76 7.48 13.26
N PRO A 222 15.44 6.55 14.17
CA PRO A 222 16.45 5.77 14.89
C PRO A 222 17.28 4.80 14.03
N GLU A 223 16.85 4.46 12.81
CA GLU A 223 17.65 3.66 11.87
C GLU A 223 18.80 4.49 11.25
N GLY A 224 18.88 5.78 11.55
CA GLY A 224 19.95 6.68 11.12
C GLY A 224 19.62 7.47 9.86
N THR A 225 18.34 7.51 9.45
CA THR A 225 17.89 8.47 8.43
C THR A 225 18.13 9.89 8.96
N ASP A 226 18.69 10.73 8.10
CA ASP A 226 18.77 12.19 8.27
C ASP A 226 18.78 12.80 6.88
N LEU A 227 17.59 13.07 6.36
CA LEU A 227 17.36 13.58 5.01
C LEU A 227 16.74 14.98 5.10
N THR A 228 17.21 15.90 4.28
CA THR A 228 16.62 17.23 4.15
C THR A 228 16.27 17.55 2.72
N PHE A 229 15.20 18.32 2.51
CA PHE A 229 14.78 18.83 1.19
C PHE A 229 13.93 20.08 1.34
N THR A 230 13.86 20.90 0.29
CA THR A 230 13.07 22.14 0.27
C THR A 230 11.77 21.94 -0.52
N LEU A 231 10.66 22.36 0.09
CA LEU A 231 9.34 22.45 -0.55
C LEU A 231 9.27 23.72 -1.40
N PHE A 232 10.01 23.75 -2.51
CA PHE A 232 10.07 24.89 -3.40
C PHE A 232 8.68 25.34 -3.87
N GLU A 233 8.48 26.66 -3.97
CA GLU A 233 7.18 27.24 -4.32
C GLU A 233 6.63 26.74 -5.66
N GLU A 234 7.51 26.50 -6.63
CA GLU A 234 7.17 26.04 -7.97
C GLU A 234 6.51 24.65 -7.99
N TYR A 235 6.62 23.87 -6.92
CA TYR A 235 5.89 22.62 -6.80
C TYR A 235 4.40 22.82 -6.51
N TYR A 236 4.03 23.92 -5.82
CA TYR A 236 2.66 24.22 -5.41
C TYR A 236 1.81 24.78 -6.55
N ASP A 237 2.47 25.35 -7.55
CA ASP A 237 1.81 25.99 -8.70
C ASP A 237 1.52 25.00 -9.83
N ARG A 238 1.67 23.69 -9.57
CA ARG A 238 1.43 22.60 -10.53
C ARG A 238 0.04 22.02 -10.34
N PRO A 239 -0.94 22.34 -11.21
CA PRO A 239 -2.32 21.90 -11.04
C PRO A 239 -2.50 20.38 -11.22
N ASP A 240 -1.61 19.72 -11.97
CA ASP A 240 -1.74 18.31 -12.36
C ASP A 240 -0.79 17.37 -11.60
N ALA A 241 -0.09 17.86 -10.58
CA ALA A 241 0.84 17.03 -9.80
C ALA A 241 0.10 15.89 -9.10
N TYR A 242 0.54 14.65 -9.35
CA TYR A 242 -0.10 13.47 -8.77
C TYR A 242 0.12 13.45 -7.25
N GLY A 243 -0.95 13.67 -6.50
CA GLY A 243 -0.98 13.48 -5.04
C GLY A 243 -0.38 14.62 -4.22
N PHE A 244 0.60 15.36 -4.75
CA PHE A 244 1.07 16.63 -4.19
C PHE A 244 0.26 17.80 -4.76
N ALA A 245 -0.97 17.97 -4.27
CA ALA A 245 -1.91 18.98 -4.75
C ALA A 245 -2.72 19.58 -3.60
N LYS A 246 -3.48 20.65 -3.87
CA LYS A 246 -4.31 21.33 -2.87
C LYS A 246 -5.17 20.37 -2.05
N ASP A 247 -5.81 19.42 -2.73
CA ASP A 247 -6.56 18.36 -2.07
C ASP A 247 -5.67 17.13 -1.82
N PRO A 248 -5.51 16.69 -0.57
CA PRO A 248 -4.62 15.58 -0.25
C PRO A 248 -5.16 14.23 -0.68
N ARG A 249 -4.23 13.30 -0.93
CA ARG A 249 -4.53 11.88 -1.05
C ARG A 249 -4.73 11.25 0.33
N MET A 250 -5.91 11.41 0.91
CA MET A 250 -6.28 10.85 2.23
C MET A 250 -5.73 9.42 2.43
N GLY A 251 -5.02 9.21 3.55
CA GLY A 251 -4.36 7.94 3.91
C GLY A 251 -3.01 7.68 3.24
N HIS A 252 -2.48 8.62 2.45
CA HIS A 252 -1.13 8.56 1.83
C HIS A 252 -0.71 9.99 1.46
N LEU A 253 -0.24 10.76 2.44
CA LEU A 253 0.06 12.17 2.26
C LEU A 253 1.45 12.35 1.65
N PHE A 254 1.53 12.97 0.48
CA PHE A 254 2.79 13.19 -0.24
C PHE A 254 3.55 14.35 0.42
N THR A 255 4.52 14.06 1.28
CA THR A 255 5.30 15.07 1.99
C THR A 255 6.46 15.61 1.17
N HIS A 256 6.86 14.90 0.11
CA HIS A 256 7.79 15.37 -0.91
C HIS A 256 7.04 15.58 -2.24
N PRO A 257 7.38 16.62 -3.02
CA PRO A 257 6.81 16.84 -4.35
C PRO A 257 7.14 15.71 -5.33
N VAL A 258 6.19 15.36 -6.20
CA VAL A 258 6.41 14.32 -7.21
C VAL A 258 7.06 14.89 -8.49
N PRO A 259 7.66 14.04 -9.35
CA PRO A 259 8.18 14.50 -10.63
C PRO A 259 7.15 15.24 -11.49
N PRO A 260 7.58 16.16 -12.39
CA PRO A 260 8.97 16.43 -12.77
C PRO A 260 9.82 17.08 -11.66
N ILE A 261 11.00 16.55 -11.37
CA ILE A 261 11.87 17.09 -10.32
C ILE A 261 12.54 18.37 -10.82
N LEU A 262 12.59 19.42 -9.97
CA LEU A 262 13.21 20.70 -10.34
C LEU A 262 14.73 20.57 -10.45
N ASP A 263 15.36 21.30 -11.37
CA ASP A 263 16.84 21.37 -11.52
C ASP A 263 17.55 21.76 -10.21
N LYS A 264 16.88 22.59 -9.40
CA LYS A 264 17.35 23.09 -8.11
C LYS A 264 16.98 22.20 -6.91
N ALA A 265 16.48 20.97 -7.14
CA ALA A 265 16.19 20.02 -6.07
C ALA A 265 17.43 19.82 -5.19
N ASP A 266 17.22 19.90 -3.87
CA ASP A 266 18.27 19.98 -2.85
C ASP A 266 18.14 18.86 -1.82
N ASP A 267 17.58 17.71 -2.22
CA ASP A 267 17.49 16.55 -1.34
C ASP A 267 18.88 16.04 -0.99
N ASN A 268 19.25 16.18 0.27
CA ASN A 268 20.59 15.90 0.76
C ASN A 268 20.52 15.16 2.10
N GLY A 269 21.34 14.13 2.24
CA GLY A 269 21.46 13.37 3.48
C GLY A 269 21.43 11.86 3.26
N VAL A 270 20.96 11.12 4.25
CA VAL A 270 20.93 9.66 4.24
C VAL A 270 19.53 9.15 4.50
N LEU A 271 19.09 8.18 3.71
CA LEU A 271 17.89 7.39 3.98
C LEU A 271 18.29 5.97 4.40
N CYS A 272 17.77 5.52 5.54
CA CYS A 272 18.02 4.19 6.07
C CYS A 272 16.77 3.31 6.00
N GLY A 273 16.94 1.99 5.96
CA GLY A 273 15.82 1.07 5.98
C GLY A 273 16.18 -0.39 6.15
N THR A 274 15.19 -1.19 6.53
CA THR A 274 15.28 -2.67 6.60
C THR A 274 14.16 -3.38 5.82
N THR A 275 13.29 -2.63 5.16
CA THR A 275 12.17 -3.16 4.38
C THR A 275 11.89 -2.33 3.14
N SER A 276 11.50 -2.98 2.05
CA SER A 276 11.06 -2.36 0.80
C SER A 276 9.53 -2.22 0.73
N HIS A 277 9.04 -1.71 -0.39
CA HIS A 277 7.62 -1.62 -0.75
C HIS A 277 6.97 -2.98 -0.85
N VAL A 278 7.65 -3.91 -1.55
CA VAL A 278 7.23 -5.29 -1.79
C VAL A 278 8.45 -6.21 -1.74
N GLY A 279 8.72 -6.81 -0.59
CA GLY A 279 9.82 -7.75 -0.48
C GLY A 279 10.03 -8.28 0.92
N ARG A 280 10.96 -9.23 1.03
CA ARG A 280 11.44 -9.71 2.32
C ARG A 280 12.22 -8.58 3.03
N PRO A 281 12.14 -8.47 4.37
CA PRO A 281 13.07 -7.63 5.12
C PRO A 281 14.51 -8.01 4.82
N PHE A 282 15.37 -7.01 4.71
CA PHE A 282 16.80 -7.15 4.38
C PHE A 282 17.68 -6.54 5.48
N PRO A 283 18.97 -6.90 5.54
CA PRO A 283 19.93 -6.23 6.43
C PRO A 283 19.90 -4.73 6.19
N HIS A 284 20.14 -3.94 7.24
CA HIS A 284 20.12 -2.47 7.19
C HIS A 284 20.82 -1.93 5.93
N ILE A 285 20.11 -1.08 5.18
CA ILE A 285 20.61 -0.37 4.00
C ILE A 285 20.73 1.12 4.33
N LYS A 286 21.76 1.76 3.79
CA LYS A 286 21.95 3.22 3.85
C LYS A 286 22.13 3.73 2.43
N VAL A 287 21.36 4.76 2.08
CA VAL A 287 21.42 5.40 0.76
C VAL A 287 21.74 6.88 0.95
N ASP A 288 22.90 7.30 0.49
CA ASP A 288 23.30 8.71 0.50
C ASP A 288 22.72 9.42 -0.72
N PHE A 289 22.09 10.57 -0.47
CA PHE A 289 21.54 11.46 -1.48
C PHE A 289 22.31 12.77 -1.53
N LYS A 290 22.53 13.25 -2.75
CA LYS A 290 23.08 14.57 -3.01
C LYS A 290 22.28 15.25 -4.12
N ASP A 291 21.78 16.45 -3.82
CA ASP A 291 21.02 17.28 -4.76
C ASP A 291 19.91 16.51 -5.49
N GLY A 292 19.10 15.75 -4.76
CA GLY A 292 17.95 15.02 -5.32
C GLY A 292 18.21 13.56 -5.70
N VAL A 293 19.46 13.15 -5.91
CA VAL A 293 19.81 11.83 -6.49
C VAL A 293 20.65 10.98 -5.55
N ALA A 294 20.39 9.68 -5.52
CA ALA A 294 21.22 8.73 -4.78
C ALA A 294 22.63 8.68 -5.40
N VAL A 295 23.66 8.76 -4.56
CA VAL A 295 25.07 8.74 -4.99
C VAL A 295 25.84 7.54 -4.43
N LYS A 296 25.31 6.88 -3.39
CA LYS A 296 25.95 5.75 -2.74
C LYS A 296 24.93 4.88 -2.02
N VAL A 297 25.16 3.57 -2.03
CA VAL A 297 24.34 2.56 -1.34
C VAL A 297 25.24 1.63 -0.55
N GLU A 298 25.06 1.57 0.77
CA GLU A 298 25.79 0.71 1.70
C GLU A 298 24.85 -0.32 2.35
N GLY A 299 25.37 -1.52 2.66
CA GLY A 299 24.57 -2.57 3.28
C GLY A 299 23.49 -3.14 2.36
N GLY A 300 22.34 -3.53 2.94
CA GLY A 300 21.17 -4.00 2.22
C GLY A 300 21.15 -5.47 1.77
N GLY A 301 22.23 -6.23 2.01
CA GLY A 301 22.34 -7.61 1.49
C GLY A 301 22.16 -7.67 -0.04
N GLN A 302 21.47 -8.71 -0.53
CA GLN A 302 21.23 -8.87 -1.98
C GLN A 302 20.42 -7.72 -2.58
N TYR A 303 19.49 -7.16 -1.80
CA TYR A 303 18.69 -6.02 -2.24
C TYR A 303 19.57 -4.78 -2.44
N GLY A 304 20.49 -4.52 -1.50
CA GLY A 304 21.49 -3.45 -1.64
C GLY A 304 22.47 -3.68 -2.79
N ASP A 305 22.87 -4.93 -3.05
CA ASP A 305 23.72 -5.27 -4.21
C ASP A 305 23.01 -4.94 -5.53
N ALA A 306 21.73 -5.31 -5.64
CA ALA A 306 20.92 -5.01 -6.82
C ALA A 306 20.70 -3.50 -7.01
N TRP A 307 20.54 -2.73 -5.93
CA TRP A 307 20.50 -1.26 -6.00
C TRP A 307 21.82 -0.66 -6.49
N ARG A 308 22.96 -1.15 -6.01
CA ARG A 308 24.28 -0.71 -6.48
C ARG A 308 24.47 -0.98 -7.97
N GLU A 309 24.05 -2.16 -8.43
CA GLU A 309 24.10 -2.53 -9.84
C GLU A 309 23.22 -1.59 -10.70
N LEU A 310 21.97 -1.36 -10.30
CA LEU A 310 21.07 -0.45 -11.00
C LEU A 310 21.57 1.00 -11.00
N LEU A 311 22.17 1.45 -9.89
CA LEU A 311 22.72 2.80 -9.79
C LEU A 311 23.84 2.99 -10.81
N GLU A 312 24.76 2.02 -10.92
CA GLU A 312 25.84 2.05 -11.90
C GLU A 312 25.32 1.96 -13.34
N GLN A 313 24.31 1.12 -13.60
CA GLN A 313 23.72 0.97 -14.94
C GLN A 313 23.00 2.23 -15.43
N THR A 314 22.44 3.03 -14.52
CA THR A 314 21.54 4.14 -14.87
C THR A 314 22.17 5.52 -14.67
N LYS A 315 23.37 5.62 -14.09
CA LYS A 315 24.01 6.91 -13.74
C LYS A 315 24.16 7.89 -14.91
N ASP A 316 24.34 7.38 -16.14
CA ASP A 316 24.53 8.19 -17.34
C ASP A 316 23.27 8.28 -18.21
N VAL A 317 22.14 7.72 -17.74
CA VAL A 317 20.86 7.72 -18.46
C VAL A 317 20.04 8.95 -18.07
N GLN A 318 19.68 9.77 -19.05
CA GLN A 318 18.78 10.91 -18.87
C GLN A 318 17.31 10.46 -19.00
N TYR A 319 16.53 10.60 -17.93
CA TYR A 319 15.09 10.33 -17.92
C TYR A 319 14.29 11.62 -18.12
N PRO A 320 13.11 11.60 -18.77
CA PRO A 320 12.37 12.83 -19.11
C PRO A 320 11.93 13.68 -17.91
N GLU A 321 11.61 13.03 -16.79
CA GLU A 321 11.02 13.67 -15.60
C GLU A 321 12.10 14.15 -14.59
N PHE A 322 13.37 13.92 -14.89
CA PHE A 322 14.50 14.24 -14.00
C PHE A 322 15.43 15.27 -14.64
N PRO A 323 16.01 16.18 -13.87
CA PRO A 323 16.76 17.30 -14.43
C PRO A 323 18.20 16.93 -14.82
N ARG A 324 18.73 15.82 -14.31
CA ARG A 324 20.06 15.30 -14.64
C ARG A 324 20.03 13.77 -14.75
N PRO A 325 21.07 13.13 -15.35
CA PRO A 325 21.16 11.69 -15.46
C PRO A 325 21.06 10.95 -14.12
N GLY A 326 20.62 9.70 -14.16
CA GLY A 326 20.41 8.83 -13.00
C GLY A 326 18.93 8.49 -12.78
N MET A 327 18.66 7.24 -12.38
CA MET A 327 17.29 6.77 -12.10
C MET A 327 16.83 7.07 -10.66
N PHE A 328 17.75 7.04 -9.70
CA PHE A 328 17.44 7.05 -8.26
C PHE A 328 17.27 8.47 -7.69
N TRP A 329 16.35 9.23 -8.27
CA TRP A 329 15.89 10.48 -7.68
C TRP A 329 14.89 10.22 -6.56
N ILE A 330 14.82 11.11 -5.57
CA ILE A 330 13.73 11.08 -4.59
C ILE A 330 12.43 11.42 -5.32
N TRP A 331 11.67 10.37 -5.64
CA TRP A 331 10.38 10.48 -6.30
C TRP A 331 9.28 10.81 -5.30
N GLU A 332 9.27 10.11 -4.18
CA GLU A 332 8.18 10.13 -3.21
C GLU A 332 8.71 10.01 -1.79
N VAL A 333 8.21 10.90 -0.94
CA VAL A 333 8.16 10.69 0.51
C VAL A 333 6.70 10.80 0.89
N ALA A 334 6.16 9.76 1.52
CA ALA A 334 4.76 9.69 1.88
C ALA A 334 4.56 9.33 3.35
N LEU A 335 3.57 9.97 3.97
CA LEU A 335 3.16 9.71 5.34
C LEU A 335 1.86 8.90 5.36
N GLY A 336 1.90 7.74 6.00
CA GLY A 336 0.71 7.01 6.43
C GLY A 336 0.12 7.68 7.68
N SER A 337 -1.17 7.99 7.67
CA SER A 337 -1.81 8.77 8.74
C SER A 337 -2.69 7.93 9.68
N HIS A 338 -2.79 6.62 9.44
CA HIS A 338 -3.75 5.78 10.14
C HIS A 338 -3.14 5.27 11.45
N PRO A 339 -3.59 5.74 12.63
CA PRO A 339 -2.90 5.46 13.89
C PRO A 339 -3.04 4.01 14.35
N LYS A 340 -3.97 3.26 13.75
CA LYS A 340 -4.20 1.84 14.05
C LYS A 340 -3.69 0.90 12.96
N ALA A 341 -3.22 1.40 11.83
CA ALA A 341 -2.78 0.52 10.75
C ALA A 341 -1.48 -0.20 11.14
N PHE A 342 -1.34 -1.44 10.73
CA PHE A 342 -0.16 -2.25 11.02
C PHE A 342 0.04 -3.28 9.92
N ARG A 343 1.29 -3.70 9.73
CA ARG A 343 1.67 -4.75 8.79
C ARG A 343 1.15 -6.11 9.32
N PRO A 344 0.40 -6.91 8.55
CA PRO A 344 -0.08 -8.24 8.99
C PRO A 344 1.06 -9.14 9.50
N THR A 345 0.80 -10.06 10.44
CA THR A 345 1.84 -10.99 10.95
C THR A 345 2.31 -11.96 9.88
N ASN A 346 1.41 -12.42 9.02
CA ASN A 346 1.72 -13.37 7.95
C ASN A 346 2.21 -12.71 6.65
N PHE A 347 2.72 -11.46 6.73
CA PHE A 347 3.11 -10.68 5.56
C PHE A 347 4.13 -11.39 4.65
N ILE A 348 5.00 -12.23 5.23
CA ILE A 348 6.00 -12.99 4.46
C ILE A 348 5.33 -13.90 3.42
N MET A 349 4.15 -14.45 3.71
CA MET A 349 3.43 -15.38 2.84
C MET A 349 2.55 -14.69 1.78
N ARG A 350 2.89 -13.46 1.38
CA ARG A 350 2.03 -12.60 0.54
C ARG A 350 2.74 -12.08 -0.72
N GLY A 351 3.64 -12.88 -1.29
CA GLY A 351 4.42 -12.53 -2.48
C GLY A 351 3.57 -12.40 -3.75
N SER A 352 2.47 -13.17 -3.88
CA SER A 352 1.58 -13.08 -5.05
C SER A 352 0.66 -11.85 -5.02
N TRP A 353 0.53 -11.22 -3.85
CA TRP A 353 -0.38 -10.09 -3.63
C TRP A 353 0.25 -8.72 -3.94
N ALA A 354 1.52 -8.70 -4.37
CA ALA A 354 2.35 -7.50 -4.51
C ALA A 354 2.13 -6.54 -3.32
N SER A 355 2.19 -7.13 -2.13
CA SER A 355 1.68 -6.53 -0.91
C SER A 355 2.32 -5.19 -0.62
N PHE A 356 1.61 -4.12 -0.96
CA PHE A 356 2.07 -2.74 -0.80
C PHE A 356 2.15 -2.39 0.69
N TRP A 357 3.23 -2.82 1.35
CA TRP A 357 3.40 -2.69 2.81
C TRP A 357 3.38 -1.25 3.27
N GLU A 358 3.73 -0.31 2.39
CA GLU A 358 3.61 1.14 2.60
C GLU A 358 2.24 1.56 3.18
N ARG A 359 1.17 0.83 2.82
CA ARG A 359 -0.21 1.17 3.18
C ARG A 359 -0.62 0.69 4.57
N TYR A 360 0.24 -0.13 5.17
CA TYR A 360 0.05 -0.74 6.49
C TYR A 360 1.07 -0.22 7.50
N ARG A 361 1.61 0.97 7.25
CA ARG A 361 2.49 1.67 8.19
C ARG A 361 1.60 2.48 9.15
N SER A 362 1.73 2.25 10.45
CA SER A 362 1.26 3.21 11.45
C SER A 362 2.10 4.48 11.31
N GLY A 363 1.43 5.63 11.32
CA GLY A 363 2.08 6.95 11.41
C GLY A 363 2.65 7.20 12.80
#